data_AF-A0A022RWL1-F1
#
_entry.id   AF-A0A022RWL1-F1
#
_cell.length_a   1.000
_cell.length_b   1.000
_cell.length_c   1.000
_cell.angle_alpha   90.00
_cell.angle_beta   90.00
_cell.angle_gamma   90.00
#
_symmetry.space_group_name_H-M   'P 1'
#
loop_
_entity.id
_entity.type
_entity.pdbx_description
1 polymer ?
#
loop_
_entity_poly.entity_id
_entity_poly.type
_entity_poly.pdbx_seq_one_letter_code
_entity_poly.pdbx_strand_id
1 'polypeptide(L)'
;MEQNKPSIDRLSSLPDSVRRRILSFLPTKFSVRTSILARRWRYLWSYVPNLIFVNWENQEIINRVMLLNKSQSIHTFALYHNIECSAYQLETWVTFAITRRVRRLDLYFQSQFASLPRCLFTCKTLVCLRLENCGHIPTSGAVCLPRLEKLYLTYVLYEADESLQYLISGCPVLEELEIDSCGAIAHCKVSSPTIKRLVIDLRWGGNRLDINTPA
;
A
#
# COMPACT_ATOMS: atom_id res chain seq x y z
N MET A 1 -24.21 39.64 -33.24
CA MET A 1 -23.78 38.25 -33.51
C MET A 1 -22.49 38.03 -32.74
N GLU A 2 -22.57 37.55 -31.50
CA GLU A 2 -21.38 37.23 -30.71
C GLU A 2 -20.79 35.91 -31.21
N GLN A 3 -19.57 35.99 -31.76
CA GLN A 3 -18.81 34.81 -32.15
C GLN A 3 -18.34 34.07 -30.89
N ASN A 4 -18.98 32.95 -30.60
CA ASN A 4 -18.54 32.03 -29.56
C ASN A 4 -17.24 31.36 -30.03
N LYS A 5 -16.08 31.94 -29.68
CA LYS A 5 -14.77 31.33 -29.96
C LYS A 5 -14.76 29.94 -29.33
N PRO A 6 -14.43 28.85 -30.08
CA PRO A 6 -14.34 27.53 -29.48
C PRO A 6 -13.31 27.59 -28.37
N SER A 7 -13.72 27.26 -27.14
CA SER A 7 -12.82 27.18 -26.01
C SER A 7 -11.70 26.20 -26.37
N ILE A 8 -10.46 26.69 -26.44
CA ILE A 8 -9.32 25.86 -26.81
C ILE A 8 -9.18 24.78 -25.74
N ASP A 9 -9.40 23.52 -26.12
CA ASP A 9 -9.16 22.37 -25.26
C ASP A 9 -7.64 22.14 -25.12
N ARG A 10 -7.03 22.94 -24.22
CA ARG A 10 -5.61 22.89 -23.90
C ARG A 10 -5.21 21.59 -23.20
N LEU A 11 -6.17 20.84 -22.67
CA LEU A 11 -5.93 19.54 -22.04
C LEU A 11 -5.78 18.44 -23.09
N SER A 12 -6.56 18.49 -24.16
CA SER A 12 -6.45 17.54 -25.28
C SER A 12 -5.23 17.80 -26.18
N SER A 13 -4.62 18.98 -26.13
CA SER A 13 -3.38 19.28 -26.87
C SER A 13 -2.11 18.77 -26.19
N LEU A 14 -2.17 18.35 -24.92
CA LEU A 14 -1.02 17.80 -24.21
C LEU A 14 -0.59 16.43 -24.77
N PRO A 15 0.70 16.09 -24.77
CA PRO A 15 1.16 14.74 -25.08
C PRO A 15 0.59 13.68 -24.13
N ASP A 16 0.43 12.44 -24.60
CA ASP A 16 -0.06 11.32 -23.78
C ASP A 16 0.80 11.07 -22.53
N SER A 17 2.11 11.32 -22.62
CA SER A 17 3.04 11.21 -21.49
C SER A 17 2.69 12.16 -20.34
N VAL A 18 2.38 13.42 -20.66
CA VAL A 18 2.00 14.43 -19.68
C VAL A 18 0.63 14.10 -19.08
N ARG A 19 -0.33 13.69 -19.91
CA ARG A 19 -1.66 13.28 -19.42
C ARG A 19 -1.57 12.07 -18.48
N ARG A 20 -0.79 11.04 -18.84
CA ARG A 20 -0.54 9.89 -17.93
C ARG A 20 0.11 10.32 -16.62
N ARG A 21 1.04 11.28 -16.67
CA ARG A 21 1.67 11.84 -15.47
C ARG A 21 0.65 12.57 -14.59
N ILE A 22 -0.23 13.39 -15.17
CA ILE A 22 -1.33 14.04 -14.44
C ILE A 22 -2.22 12.98 -13.78
N LEU A 23 -2.65 11.97 -14.54
CA LEU A 23 -3.48 10.87 -14.00
C LEU A 23 -2.78 10.07 -12.89
N SER A 24 -1.44 10.00 -12.91
CA SER A 24 -0.69 9.31 -11.84
C SER A 24 -0.75 10.00 -10.48
N PHE A 25 -1.16 11.26 -10.42
CA PHE A 25 -1.38 11.99 -9.17
C PHE A 25 -2.81 11.87 -8.66
N LEU A 26 -3.73 11.30 -9.44
CA LEU A 26 -5.12 11.17 -9.06
C LEU A 26 -5.40 9.78 -8.48
N PRO A 27 -6.30 9.66 -7.49
CA PRO A 27 -6.86 8.37 -7.10
C PRO A 27 -7.48 7.66 -8.31
N THR A 28 -7.43 6.33 -8.31
CA THR A 28 -7.86 5.49 -9.45
C THR A 28 -9.26 5.85 -9.95
N LYS A 29 -10.18 6.16 -9.03
CA LYS A 29 -11.59 6.49 -9.35
C LYS A 29 -11.66 7.72 -10.26
N PHE A 30 -10.89 8.75 -9.97
CA PHE A 30 -10.85 9.97 -10.76
C PHE A 30 -10.10 9.75 -12.07
N SER A 31 -9.01 8.99 -12.04
CA SER A 31 -8.27 8.62 -13.25
C SER A 31 -9.15 7.87 -14.25
N VAL A 32 -9.91 6.87 -13.81
CA VAL A 32 -10.86 6.14 -14.66
C VAL A 32 -11.98 7.05 -15.15
N ARG A 33 -12.50 7.96 -14.31
CA ARG A 33 -13.53 8.93 -14.71
C ARG A 33 -13.08 9.87 -15.83
N THR A 34 -11.78 10.16 -15.97
CA THR A 34 -11.32 10.96 -17.12
C THR A 34 -11.57 10.29 -18.47
N SER A 35 -11.82 8.98 -18.50
CA SER A 35 -12.08 8.22 -19.73
C SER A 35 -13.32 8.66 -20.51
N ILE A 36 -14.27 9.34 -19.85
CA ILE A 36 -15.49 9.86 -20.48
C ILE A 36 -15.32 11.27 -21.04
N LEU A 37 -14.24 11.99 -20.69
CA LEU A 37 -14.05 13.40 -21.09
C LEU A 37 -13.78 13.54 -22.58
N ALA A 38 -12.96 12.66 -23.16
CA ALA A 38 -12.75 12.58 -24.60
C ALA A 38 -12.13 11.24 -25.02
N ARG A 39 -12.22 10.91 -26.31
CA ARG A 39 -11.68 9.66 -26.89
C ARG A 39 -10.20 9.43 -26.54
N ARG A 40 -9.40 10.51 -26.50
CA ARG A 40 -7.98 10.48 -26.17
C ARG A 40 -7.67 10.10 -24.72
N TRP A 41 -8.62 10.29 -23.80
CA TRP A 41 -8.45 9.95 -22.38
C TRP A 41 -8.91 8.53 -22.05
N ARG A 42 -9.71 7.92 -22.92
CA ARG A 42 -10.43 6.66 -22.68
C ARG A 42 -9.57 5.54 -22.09
N TYR A 43 -8.32 5.40 -22.56
CA TYR A 43 -7.43 4.31 -22.18
C TYR A 43 -6.17 4.74 -21.43
N LEU A 44 -5.95 6.04 -21.20
CA LEU A 44 -4.70 6.51 -20.58
C LEU A 44 -4.52 6.01 -19.15
N TRP A 45 -5.62 5.93 -18.41
CA TRP A 45 -5.62 5.44 -17.03
C TRP A 45 -5.09 3.99 -16.92
N SER A 46 -5.24 3.17 -17.97
CA SER A 46 -4.75 1.78 -17.96
C SER A 46 -3.23 1.68 -17.88
N TYR A 47 -2.50 2.74 -18.22
CA TYR A 47 -1.03 2.79 -18.16
C TYR A 47 -0.51 3.52 -16.92
N VAL A 48 -1.41 3.90 -16.00
CA VAL A 48 -1.02 4.60 -14.77
C VAL A 48 -0.47 3.59 -13.77
N PRO A 49 0.73 3.83 -13.20
CA PRO A 49 1.37 2.89 -12.27
C PRO A 49 0.90 3.06 -10.82
N ASN A 50 0.04 4.03 -10.54
CA ASN A 50 -0.48 4.30 -9.20
C ASN A 50 -1.94 3.87 -9.16
N LEU A 51 -2.23 2.85 -8.34
CA LEU A 51 -3.55 2.32 -8.13
C LEU A 51 -3.96 2.58 -6.68
N ILE A 52 -4.77 3.60 -6.48
CA ILE A 52 -5.26 4.04 -5.17
C ILE A 52 -6.78 3.90 -5.14
N PHE A 53 -7.26 2.95 -4.36
CA PHE A 53 -8.67 2.65 -4.19
C PHE A 53 -9.12 3.13 -2.81
N VAL A 54 -9.95 4.18 -2.78
CA VAL A 54 -10.49 4.77 -1.54
C VAL A 54 -12.01 4.68 -1.57
N ASN A 55 -12.61 4.01 -0.58
CA ASN A 55 -14.07 3.89 -0.41
C ASN A 55 -14.78 3.41 -1.67
N TRP A 56 -14.27 2.34 -2.27
CA TRP A 56 -14.92 1.70 -3.43
C TRP A 56 -16.04 0.81 -2.93
N GLU A 57 -17.28 1.14 -3.28
CA GLU A 57 -18.47 0.40 -2.86
C GLU A 57 -18.56 -1.00 -3.49
N ASN A 58 -17.92 -1.21 -4.65
CA ASN A 58 -17.95 -2.47 -5.37
C ASN A 58 -16.52 -2.99 -5.67
N GLN A 59 -16.22 -4.15 -5.09
CA GLN A 59 -14.95 -4.88 -5.19
C GLN A 59 -14.69 -5.42 -6.61
N GLU A 60 -15.74 -5.72 -7.39
CA GLU A 60 -15.61 -6.15 -8.78
C GLU A 60 -14.95 -5.08 -9.64
N ILE A 61 -15.15 -3.80 -9.31
CA ILE A 61 -14.53 -2.72 -10.08
C ILE A 61 -13.01 -2.69 -9.80
N ILE A 62 -12.56 -3.06 -8.59
CA ILE A 62 -11.13 -3.23 -8.29
C ILE A 62 -10.55 -4.32 -9.19
N ASN A 63 -11.19 -5.49 -9.23
CA ASN A 63 -10.84 -6.61 -10.12
C ASN A 63 -10.77 -6.17 -11.59
N ARG A 64 -11.77 -5.44 -12.06
CA ARG A 64 -11.82 -4.92 -13.42
C ARG A 64 -10.71 -3.92 -13.73
N VAL A 65 -10.40 -3.03 -12.80
CA VAL A 65 -9.27 -2.09 -12.95
C VAL A 65 -7.95 -2.84 -13.06
N MET A 66 -7.71 -3.82 -12.19
CA MET A 66 -6.47 -4.60 -12.23
C MET A 66 -6.33 -5.39 -13.53
N LEU A 67 -7.43 -6.01 -14.00
CA LEU A 67 -7.48 -6.74 -15.26
C LEU A 67 -7.17 -5.84 -16.46
N LEU A 68 -7.70 -4.62 -16.45
CA LEU A 68 -7.52 -3.65 -17.54
C LEU A 68 -6.21 -2.85 -17.42
N ASN A 69 -5.50 -2.91 -16.29
CA ASN A 69 -4.26 -2.19 -16.10
C ASN A 69 -3.14 -2.83 -16.94
N LYS A 70 -2.57 -2.02 -17.83
CA LYS A 70 -1.48 -2.36 -18.76
C LYS A 70 -0.13 -1.83 -18.30
N SER A 71 -0.03 -1.26 -17.10
CA SER A 71 1.25 -0.79 -16.57
C SER A 71 2.19 -1.98 -16.37
N GLN A 72 3.43 -1.85 -16.84
CA GLN A 72 4.44 -2.90 -16.67
C GLN A 72 4.84 -3.06 -15.20
N SER A 73 4.85 -1.96 -14.46
CA SER A 73 5.10 -1.93 -13.02
C SER A 73 4.09 -1.05 -12.31
N ILE A 74 3.68 -1.47 -11.12
CA ILE A 74 2.90 -0.65 -10.20
C ILE A 74 3.89 -0.01 -9.23
N HIS A 75 3.84 1.31 -9.06
CA HIS A 75 4.67 1.99 -8.07
C HIS A 75 3.95 2.02 -6.73
N THR A 76 2.68 2.39 -6.74
CA THR A 76 1.84 2.49 -5.55
C THR A 76 0.59 1.65 -5.74
N PHE A 77 0.32 0.77 -4.80
CA PHE A 77 -0.96 0.08 -4.67
C PHE A 77 -1.51 0.39 -3.29
N ALA A 78 -2.69 0.99 -3.22
CA ALA A 78 -3.29 1.39 -1.96
C ALA A 78 -4.76 0.99 -1.92
N LEU A 79 -5.14 0.28 -0.87
CA LEU A 79 -6.51 -0.14 -0.58
C LEU A 79 -6.94 0.49 0.73
N TYR A 80 -7.88 1.42 0.66
CA TYR A 80 -8.58 1.98 1.81
C TYR A 80 -10.04 1.57 1.70
N HIS A 81 -10.38 0.48 2.39
CA HIS A 81 -11.65 -0.19 2.20
C HIS A 81 -12.47 -0.25 3.49
N ASN A 82 -13.67 0.32 3.44
CA ASN A 82 -14.65 0.34 4.54
C ASN A 82 -15.70 -0.78 4.39
N ILE A 83 -15.45 -1.78 3.54
CA ILE A 83 -16.39 -2.89 3.32
C ILE A 83 -15.62 -4.19 3.56
N GLU A 84 -16.31 -5.21 4.07
CA GLU A 84 -15.72 -6.53 4.26
C GLU A 84 -15.30 -7.11 2.91
N CYS A 85 -14.01 -7.44 2.76
CA CYS A 85 -13.54 -8.29 1.66
C CYS A 85 -13.14 -9.66 2.20
N SER A 86 -13.20 -10.68 1.35
CA SER A 86 -12.76 -12.04 1.72
C SER A 86 -11.22 -12.13 1.74
N ALA A 87 -10.68 -13.10 2.49
CA ALA A 87 -9.26 -13.41 2.47
C ALA A 87 -8.76 -13.74 1.06
N TYR A 88 -9.58 -14.39 0.22
CA TYR A 88 -9.26 -14.69 -1.17
C TYR A 88 -9.07 -13.43 -2.03
N GLN A 89 -9.92 -12.42 -1.83
CA GLN A 89 -9.78 -11.15 -2.55
C GLN A 89 -8.52 -10.41 -2.13
N LEU A 90 -8.23 -10.36 -0.83
CA LEU A 90 -7.00 -9.79 -0.31
C LEU A 90 -5.77 -10.47 -0.91
N GLU A 91 -5.73 -11.81 -0.90
CA GLU A 91 -4.68 -12.61 -1.52
C GLU A 91 -4.50 -12.25 -3.00
N THR A 92 -5.60 -12.16 -3.74
CA THR A 92 -5.59 -11.82 -5.16
C THR A 92 -5.01 -10.42 -5.41
N TRP A 93 -5.46 -9.43 -4.64
CA TRP A 93 -5.08 -8.03 -4.81
C TRP A 93 -3.61 -7.78 -4.46
N VAL A 94 -3.16 -8.35 -3.34
CA VAL A 94 -1.77 -8.26 -2.88
C VAL A 94 -0.85 -9.00 -3.85
N THR A 95 -1.22 -10.21 -4.28
CA THR A 95 -0.45 -10.99 -5.26
C THR A 95 -0.33 -10.25 -6.59
N PHE A 96 -1.39 -9.60 -7.06
CA PHE A 96 -1.35 -8.74 -8.23
C PHE A 96 -0.31 -7.62 -8.08
N ALA A 97 -0.35 -6.88 -6.96
CA ALA A 97 0.58 -5.78 -6.71
C ALA A 97 2.04 -6.25 -6.67
N ILE A 98 2.31 -7.35 -5.98
CA ILE A 98 3.66 -7.94 -5.87
C ILE A 98 4.17 -8.43 -7.22
N THR A 99 3.33 -9.13 -8.00
CA THR A 99 3.67 -9.59 -9.36
C THR A 99 4.00 -8.40 -10.28
N ARG A 100 3.37 -7.25 -10.04
CA ARG A 100 3.65 -5.99 -10.73
C ARG A 100 4.77 -5.16 -10.09
N ARG A 101 5.61 -5.77 -9.24
CA ARG A 101 6.81 -5.16 -8.64
C ARG A 101 6.50 -3.87 -7.86
N VAL A 102 5.43 -3.91 -7.07
CA VAL A 102 5.01 -2.80 -6.22
C VAL A 102 6.15 -2.28 -5.35
N ARG A 103 6.23 -0.95 -5.22
CA ARG A 103 7.20 -0.27 -4.35
C ARG A 103 6.56 0.27 -3.08
N ARG A 104 5.30 0.71 -3.14
CA ARG A 104 4.53 1.15 -2.00
C ARG A 104 3.23 0.39 -1.91
N LEU A 105 3.01 -0.29 -0.79
CA LEU A 105 1.76 -0.97 -0.50
C LEU A 105 1.15 -0.38 0.76
N ASP A 106 -0.05 0.18 0.61
CA ASP A 106 -0.82 0.74 1.73
C ASP A 106 -2.13 -0.05 1.84
N LEU A 107 -2.35 -0.70 2.98
CA LEU A 107 -3.55 -1.47 3.26
C LEU A 107 -4.23 -0.94 4.51
N TYR A 108 -5.50 -0.57 4.36
CA TYR A 108 -6.38 -0.12 5.43
C TYR A 108 -7.72 -0.81 5.31
N PHE A 109 -8.17 -1.40 6.41
CA PHE A 109 -9.44 -2.10 6.49
C PHE A 109 -10.23 -1.71 7.72
N GLN A 110 -11.56 -1.84 7.66
CA GLN A 110 -12.42 -1.56 8.82
C GLN A 110 -12.40 -2.71 9.85
N SER A 111 -12.19 -3.94 9.40
CA SER A 111 -12.11 -5.13 10.24
C SER A 111 -10.85 -5.93 9.92
N GLN A 112 -10.33 -6.60 10.95
CA GLN A 112 -9.10 -7.39 10.85
C GLN A 112 -9.32 -8.69 10.07
N PHE A 113 -8.32 -9.10 9.30
CA PHE A 113 -8.29 -10.39 8.62
C PHE A 113 -7.69 -11.46 9.51
N ALA A 114 -8.09 -12.71 9.29
CA ALA A 114 -7.44 -13.85 9.94
C ALA A 114 -5.95 -13.93 9.61
N SER A 115 -5.54 -13.61 8.37
CA SER A 115 -4.14 -13.64 7.95
C SER A 115 -3.85 -12.71 6.78
N LEU A 116 -2.60 -12.24 6.72
CA LEU A 116 -2.07 -11.51 5.57
C LEU A 116 -1.38 -12.47 4.58
N PRO A 117 -1.43 -12.18 3.26
CA PRO A 117 -0.74 -12.97 2.25
C PRO A 117 0.76 -13.08 2.52
N ARG A 118 1.32 -14.29 2.58
CA ARG A 118 2.76 -14.49 2.88
C ARG A 118 3.70 -13.91 1.82
N CYS A 119 3.23 -13.83 0.58
CA CYS A 119 3.97 -13.21 -0.53
C CYS A 119 4.31 -11.74 -0.23
N LEU A 120 3.50 -11.05 0.58
CA LEU A 120 3.76 -9.69 1.04
C LEU A 120 5.13 -9.55 1.69
N PHE A 121 5.44 -10.46 2.61
CA PHE A 121 6.63 -10.42 3.45
C PHE A 121 7.89 -10.93 2.75
N THR A 122 7.80 -11.35 1.49
CA THR A 122 8.93 -11.81 0.65
C THR A 122 9.16 -10.90 -0.57
N CYS A 123 8.45 -9.76 -0.62
CA CYS A 123 8.49 -8.85 -1.75
C CYS A 123 9.80 -8.05 -1.83
N LYS A 124 10.65 -8.40 -2.81
CA LYS A 124 11.98 -7.77 -2.99
C LYS A 124 11.96 -6.34 -3.54
N THR A 125 10.81 -5.85 -3.99
CA THR A 125 10.68 -4.51 -4.60
C THR A 125 10.04 -3.49 -3.68
N LEU A 126 9.48 -3.94 -2.55
CA LEU A 126 8.74 -3.11 -1.62
C LEU A 126 9.71 -2.19 -0.86
N VAL A 127 9.38 -0.90 -0.87
CA VAL A 127 10.13 0.20 -0.23
C VAL A 127 9.35 0.78 0.94
N CYS A 128 8.03 0.87 0.80
CA CYS A 128 7.13 1.38 1.82
C CYS A 128 5.96 0.41 2.03
N LEU A 129 5.74 0.01 3.27
CA LEU A 129 4.63 -0.84 3.69
C LEU A 129 3.85 -0.13 4.79
N ARG A 130 2.56 0.07 4.56
CA ARG A 130 1.62 0.56 5.58
C ARG A 130 0.51 -0.46 5.76
N LEU A 131 0.34 -0.93 6.99
CA LEU A 131 -0.69 -1.87 7.39
C LEU A 131 -1.49 -1.24 8.53
N GLU A 132 -2.78 -1.04 8.30
CA GLU A 132 -3.69 -0.48 9.29
C GLU A 132 -4.93 -1.37 9.44
N ASN A 133 -5.25 -1.77 10.67
CA ASN A 133 -6.31 -2.76 10.97
C ASN A 133 -6.20 -4.03 10.11
N CYS A 134 -4.96 -4.38 9.78
CA CYS A 134 -4.65 -5.56 8.98
C CYS A 134 -4.50 -6.79 9.88
N GLY A 135 -4.64 -7.98 9.29
CA GLY A 135 -4.51 -9.25 10.02
C GLY A 135 -3.14 -9.47 10.66
N HIS A 136 -2.87 -10.70 11.09
CA HIS A 136 -1.69 -11.01 11.90
C HIS A 136 -0.36 -10.88 11.12
N ILE A 137 0.62 -10.24 11.76
CA ILE A 137 2.03 -10.28 11.35
C ILE A 137 2.59 -11.69 11.62
N PRO A 138 3.22 -12.34 10.63
CA PRO A 138 3.63 -13.74 10.75
C PRO A 138 4.80 -13.95 11.71
N THR A 139 4.80 -15.09 12.38
CA THR A 139 5.88 -15.59 13.26
C THR A 139 7.12 -16.14 12.53
N SER A 140 7.05 -16.36 11.22
CA SER A 140 8.07 -17.15 10.50
C SER A 140 9.24 -16.31 9.99
N GLY A 141 10.47 -16.82 10.17
CA GLY A 141 11.71 -16.24 9.64
C GLY A 141 11.85 -16.22 8.10
N ALA A 142 10.79 -16.48 7.35
CA ALA A 142 10.75 -16.31 5.90
C ALA A 142 10.54 -14.85 5.46
N VAL A 143 10.55 -13.88 6.38
CA VAL A 143 10.47 -12.45 6.02
C VAL A 143 11.76 -12.04 5.30
N CYS A 144 11.60 -11.55 4.07
CA CYS A 144 12.69 -11.03 3.27
C CYS A 144 12.21 -9.81 2.48
N LEU A 145 12.47 -8.63 3.02
CA LEU A 145 12.08 -7.33 2.48
C LEU A 145 13.34 -6.45 2.29
N PRO A 146 14.25 -6.84 1.37
CA PRO A 146 15.61 -6.28 1.28
C PRO A 146 15.69 -4.80 0.90
N ARG A 147 14.57 -4.19 0.49
CA ARG A 147 14.49 -2.78 0.07
C ARG A 147 13.54 -1.95 0.91
N LEU A 148 12.97 -2.52 1.97
CA LEU A 148 11.96 -1.83 2.76
C LEU A 148 12.64 -0.77 3.63
N GLU A 149 12.35 0.49 3.31
CA GLU A 149 12.86 1.67 4.01
C GLU A 149 11.86 2.18 5.05
N LYS A 150 10.56 1.96 4.82
CA LYS A 150 9.49 2.52 5.66
C LYS A 150 8.44 1.47 6.01
N LEU A 151 8.18 1.30 7.29
CA LEU A 151 7.19 0.38 7.84
C LEU A 151 6.27 1.10 8.82
N TYR A 152 4.98 1.09 8.52
CA TYR A 152 3.93 1.66 9.36
C TYR A 152 2.94 0.56 9.75
N LEU A 153 2.78 0.32 11.04
CA LEU A 153 1.92 -0.72 11.61
C LEU A 153 0.95 -0.06 12.60
N THR A 154 -0.34 -0.07 12.28
CA THR A 154 -1.36 0.58 13.10
C THR A 154 -2.51 -0.39 13.37
N TYR A 155 -2.82 -0.67 14.63
CA TYR A 155 -3.87 -1.63 15.02
C TYR A 155 -3.71 -3.03 14.38
N VAL A 156 -2.48 -3.50 14.19
CA VAL A 156 -2.20 -4.84 13.69
C VAL A 156 -2.07 -5.84 14.83
N LEU A 157 -2.40 -7.10 14.55
CA LEU A 157 -2.14 -8.22 15.47
C LEU A 157 -0.85 -8.94 15.10
N TYR A 158 -0.36 -9.77 16.02
CA TYR A 158 0.85 -10.56 15.85
C TYR A 158 0.53 -12.04 16.12
N GLU A 159 1.15 -12.96 15.39
CA GLU A 159 0.97 -14.40 15.64
C GLU A 159 1.69 -14.87 16.92
N ALA A 160 2.77 -14.18 17.31
CA ALA A 160 3.51 -14.34 18.57
C ALA A 160 4.32 -13.07 18.90
N ASP A 161 4.85 -12.99 20.12
CA ASP A 161 5.65 -11.85 20.60
C ASP A 161 6.91 -11.58 19.74
N GLU A 162 7.53 -12.63 19.20
CA GLU A 162 8.75 -12.50 18.37
C GLU A 162 8.47 -12.06 16.93
N SER A 163 7.20 -12.02 16.49
CA SER A 163 6.82 -11.73 15.09
C SER A 163 7.36 -10.38 14.61
N LEU A 164 7.31 -9.36 15.47
CA LEU A 164 7.85 -8.04 15.15
C LEU A 164 9.37 -8.07 14.97
N GLN A 165 10.08 -8.81 15.84
CA GLN A 165 11.52 -8.96 15.74
C GLN A 165 11.92 -9.65 14.44
N TYR A 166 11.21 -10.72 14.06
CA TYR A 166 11.44 -11.39 12.78
C TYR A 166 11.16 -10.49 11.59
N LEU A 167 10.06 -9.72 11.62
CA LEU A 167 9.72 -8.75 10.58
C LEU A 167 10.84 -7.72 10.37
N ILE A 168 11.34 -7.12 11.46
CA ILE A 168 12.41 -6.12 11.42
C ILE A 168 13.72 -6.76 10.93
N SER A 169 14.05 -7.97 11.38
CA SER A 169 15.27 -8.68 10.95
C SER A 169 15.32 -8.97 9.45
N GLY A 170 14.15 -9.12 8.82
CA GLY A 170 14.02 -9.29 7.37
C GLY A 170 14.12 -7.99 6.56
N CYS A 171 14.25 -6.83 7.21
CA CYS A 171 14.27 -5.49 6.61
C CYS A 171 15.62 -4.77 6.87
N PRO A 172 16.72 -5.16 6.19
CA PRO A 172 18.07 -4.68 6.53
C PRO A 172 18.29 -3.18 6.32
N VAL A 173 17.48 -2.51 5.48
CA VAL A 173 17.60 -1.09 5.12
C VAL A 173 16.49 -0.22 5.72
N LEU A 174 15.81 -0.70 6.76
CA LEU A 174 14.67 -0.01 7.36
C LEU A 174 15.09 1.31 8.05
N GLU A 175 14.62 2.44 7.55
CA GLU A 175 14.94 3.78 8.06
C GLU A 175 13.83 4.37 8.93
N GLU A 176 12.57 4.08 8.62
CA GLU A 176 11.40 4.58 9.36
C GLU A 176 10.53 3.43 9.84
N LEU A 177 10.31 3.37 11.16
CA LEU A 177 9.40 2.44 11.80
C LEU A 177 8.39 3.20 12.65
N GLU A 178 7.11 3.00 12.36
CA GLU A 178 6.00 3.55 13.15
C GLU A 178 5.09 2.41 13.57
N ILE A 179 4.82 2.33 14.87
CA ILE A 179 3.97 1.32 15.48
C ILE A 179 2.96 2.06 16.35
N ASP A 180 1.68 1.95 16.01
CA ASP A 180 0.56 2.46 16.80
C ASP A 180 -0.34 1.31 17.23
N SER A 181 -0.56 1.20 18.54
CA SER A 181 -1.52 0.29 19.16
C SER A 181 -1.21 -1.19 18.88
N CYS A 182 -0.07 -1.67 19.41
CA CYS A 182 0.21 -3.10 19.52
C CYS A 182 -0.76 -3.76 20.51
N GLY A 183 -1.82 -4.40 20.00
CA GLY A 183 -2.56 -5.36 20.79
C GLY A 183 -1.70 -6.59 21.06
N ALA A 184 -1.63 -7.03 22.32
CA ALA A 184 -1.10 -8.33 22.76
C ALA A 184 0.42 -8.58 22.75
N ILE A 185 1.30 -7.66 22.32
CA ILE A 185 2.75 -7.88 22.49
C ILE A 185 3.17 -7.56 23.94
N ALA A 186 3.51 -8.59 24.72
CA ALA A 186 4.04 -8.39 26.08
C ALA A 186 5.45 -7.76 26.07
N HIS A 187 6.25 -8.10 25.06
CA HIS A 187 7.64 -7.69 24.91
C HIS A 187 7.92 -7.13 23.51
N CYS A 188 8.00 -5.81 23.39
CA CYS A 188 8.36 -5.15 22.14
C CYS A 188 9.87 -4.94 22.09
N LYS A 189 10.58 -5.76 21.30
CA LYS A 189 12.02 -5.62 21.07
C LYS A 189 12.29 -5.13 19.65
N VAL A 190 12.84 -3.92 19.55
CA VAL A 190 13.26 -3.33 18.28
C VAL A 190 14.78 -3.35 18.22
N SER A 191 15.34 -4.00 17.21
CA SER A 191 16.79 -4.04 16.98
C SER A 191 17.08 -3.87 15.51
N SER A 192 17.55 -2.69 15.13
CA SER A 192 17.98 -2.40 13.76
C SER A 192 19.05 -1.30 13.77
N PRO A 193 20.15 -1.48 13.02
CA PRO A 193 21.18 -0.46 12.91
C PRO A 193 20.84 0.69 11.95
N THR A 194 19.77 0.57 11.17
CA THR A 194 19.46 1.50 10.07
C THR A 194 18.32 2.48 10.36
N ILE A 195 17.58 2.27 11.45
CA ILE A 195 16.41 3.09 11.79
C ILE A 195 16.85 4.50 12.20
N LYS A 196 16.35 5.51 11.47
CA LYS A 196 16.56 6.94 11.73
C LYS A 196 15.35 7.57 12.43
N ARG A 197 14.14 7.07 12.17
CA ARG A 197 12.90 7.53 12.81
C ARG A 197 12.15 6.35 13.39
N LEU A 198 11.96 6.38 14.70
CA LEU A 198 11.18 5.40 15.44
C LEU A 198 10.04 6.12 16.16
N VAL A 199 8.81 5.69 15.91
CA VAL A 199 7.61 6.17 16.62
C VAL A 199 6.87 4.95 17.15
N ILE A 200 6.62 4.92 18.45
CA ILE A 200 5.92 3.82 19.11
C ILE A 200 4.87 4.43 20.03
N ASP A 201 3.60 4.10 19.78
CA ASP A 201 2.46 4.50 20.59
C ASP A 201 1.76 3.25 21.15
N LEU A 202 1.92 3.00 22.47
CA LEU A 202 1.41 1.82 23.17
C LEU A 202 0.24 2.22 24.07
N ARG A 203 -0.91 2.56 23.46
CA ARG A 203 -2.10 3.03 24.21
C ARG A 203 -2.77 1.96 25.08
N TRP A 204 -2.36 0.69 24.97
CA TRP A 204 -2.90 -0.45 25.69
C TRP A 204 -1.82 -0.94 26.67
N GLY A 205 -1.92 -0.53 27.94
CA GLY A 205 -0.85 -0.62 28.93
C GLY A 205 -0.46 -2.04 29.36
N GLY A 206 0.80 -2.21 29.77
CA GLY A 206 1.41 -3.47 30.25
C GLY A 206 2.69 -3.88 29.51
N ASN A 207 3.02 -3.21 28.42
CA ASN A 207 4.06 -3.69 27.49
C ASN A 207 5.44 -3.18 27.88
N ARG A 208 6.42 -4.09 27.93
CA ARG A 208 7.83 -3.74 28.12
C ARG A 208 8.44 -3.43 26.75
N LEU A 209 9.05 -2.25 26.64
CA LEU A 209 9.67 -1.76 25.41
C LEU A 209 11.20 -1.76 25.56
N ASP A 210 11.88 -2.56 24.75
CA ASP A 210 13.34 -2.61 24.68
C ASP A 210 13.79 -2.13 23.28
N ILE A 211 14.44 -0.96 23.22
CA ILE A 211 14.95 -0.36 21.98
C ILE A 211 16.47 -0.49 21.96
N ASN A 212 17.00 -1.25 21.00
CA ASN A 212 18.43 -1.31 20.71
C ASN A 212 18.69 -0.76 19.31
N THR A 213 19.05 0.52 19.24
CA THR A 213 19.43 1.21 17.99
C THR A 213 20.82 1.84 18.20
N PRO A 214 21.80 1.58 17.35
CA PRO A 214 23.09 2.27 17.40
C PRO A 214 22.91 3.75 17.08
N ALA A 215 23.70 4.59 17.76
CA ALA A 215 23.74 6.04 17.59
C ALA A 215 24.38 6.45 16.25
#